data_AF-A0AA37QKB2-F1
#
_entry.id   AF-A0AA37QKB2-F1
#
_cell.length_a   1.000
_cell.length_b   1.000
_cell.length_c   1.000
_cell.angle_alpha   90.00
_cell.angle_beta   90.00
_cell.angle_gamma   90.00
#
_symmetry.space_group_name_H-M   'P 1'
#
loop_
_entity.id
_entity.type
_entity.pdbx_description
1 polymer ?
#
loop_
_entity_poly.entity_id
_entity_poly.type
_entity_poly.pdbx_seq_one_letter_code
_entity_poly.pdbx_strand_id
1 'polypeptide(L)'
;MLVYVAPIIVFGLVVFVHELGHFLAAKLTGVYAPRFSIGFGPALLKKRVGETEYVLAALPLGGYVRMASREDESTMAVLEGGPEERRPDALPTTGGNAAGRAVDDHTGDVHRGRDWDPEALAPFGPKPVPEHRWFESKGLAARLFILLAGVTMNAVLAFVVYAGSYAAWGRAYVPAVIDSVVAGRPAAAAGLQRGDSIFAVDGTPVRTWSEVVERVSAVTTRAVVLDVSRGGAPQRLTVTPRAEEATDPVTNERRRVGRIGVMPRDSIAREPVDFGTALREGAIETRYAATSVVGVVRGLFTRDVAVSNLGGPIAIARTSVQAARLGLESLLRLLAFLSINIAVLNLLPIPVLDGGQVLINVAETIKGGAFSVRTRENILRVGLVAIGLLFVTVMWNDLARLARDLLR
;
A
#
# COMPACT_ATOMS: atom_id res chain seq x y z
N MET A 1 14.81 8.69 19.82
CA MET A 1 13.34 8.85 19.93
C MET A 1 12.66 9.03 18.57
N LEU A 2 13.17 9.87 17.66
CA LEU A 2 12.57 10.12 16.33
C LEU A 2 12.33 8.85 15.47
N VAL A 3 13.21 7.85 15.56
CA VAL A 3 13.08 6.58 14.81
C VAL A 3 11.80 5.81 15.18
N TYR A 4 11.36 5.89 16.44
CA TYR A 4 10.18 5.13 16.91
C TYR A 4 8.85 5.74 16.46
N VAL A 5 8.84 7.00 16.01
CA VAL A 5 7.65 7.63 15.41
C VAL A 5 7.56 7.37 13.89
N ALA A 6 8.59 6.77 13.29
CA ALA A 6 8.61 6.47 11.86
C ALA A 6 7.40 5.64 11.36
N PRO A 7 6.92 4.60 12.06
CA PRO A 7 5.72 3.88 11.62
C PRO A 7 4.49 4.78 11.47
N ILE A 8 4.29 5.68 12.44
CA ILE A 8 3.16 6.61 12.47
C ILE A 8 3.27 7.61 11.31
N ILE A 9 4.46 8.17 11.09
CA ILE A 9 4.70 9.13 10.01
C ILE A 9 4.47 8.48 8.64
N VAL A 10 5.06 7.30 8.41
CA VAL A 10 4.96 6.60 7.13
C VAL A 10 3.52 6.18 6.85
N PHE A 11 2.86 5.50 7.79
CA PHE A 11 1.49 5.05 7.61
C PHE A 11 0.51 6.23 7.52
N GLY A 12 0.66 7.21 8.40
CA GLY A 12 -0.16 8.42 8.42
C GLY A 12 -0.06 9.21 7.12
N LEU A 13 1.14 9.37 6.54
CA LEU A 13 1.30 10.09 5.27
C LEU A 13 0.65 9.33 4.11
N VAL A 14 0.84 8.00 4.04
CA VAL A 14 0.26 7.20 2.94
C VAL A 14 -1.27 7.23 2.99
N VAL A 15 -1.87 7.06 4.18
CA VAL A 15 -3.33 7.15 4.33
C VAL A 15 -3.80 8.58 4.04
N PHE A 16 -3.11 9.60 4.54
CA PHE A 16 -3.48 10.99 4.24
C PHE A 16 -3.53 11.28 2.73
N VAL A 17 -2.52 10.83 1.97
CA VAL A 17 -2.49 11.04 0.52
C VAL A 17 -3.62 10.29 -0.19
N HIS A 18 -3.97 9.10 0.30
CA HIS A 18 -5.12 8.33 -0.17
C HIS A 18 -6.43 9.11 0.02
N GLU A 19 -6.71 9.54 1.25
CA GLU A 19 -7.90 10.32 1.59
C GLU A 19 -7.96 11.63 0.82
N LEU A 20 -6.81 12.30 0.66
CA LEU A 20 -6.70 13.51 -0.14
C LEU A 20 -7.16 13.29 -1.58
N GLY A 21 -6.89 12.11 -2.17
CA GLY A 21 -7.37 11.74 -3.50
C GLY A 21 -8.90 11.77 -3.59
N HIS A 22 -9.58 11.03 -2.70
CA HIS A 22 -11.04 11.02 -2.65
C HIS A 22 -11.61 12.42 -2.41
N PHE A 23 -11.02 13.17 -1.48
CA PHE A 23 -11.45 14.53 -1.15
C PHE A 23 -11.37 15.46 -2.36
N LEU A 24 -10.22 15.50 -3.03
CA LEU A 24 -10.03 16.37 -4.20
C LEU A 24 -10.98 15.99 -5.33
N ALA A 25 -11.16 14.69 -5.61
CA ALA A 25 -12.07 14.23 -6.65
C ALA A 25 -13.54 14.53 -6.31
N ALA A 26 -13.95 14.39 -5.04
CA ALA A 26 -15.28 14.76 -4.58
C ALA A 26 -15.54 16.26 -4.79
N LYS A 27 -14.59 17.12 -4.42
CA LYS A 27 -14.70 18.58 -4.63
C LYS A 27 -14.78 18.93 -6.12
N LEU A 28 -13.96 18.31 -6.96
CA LEU A 28 -13.93 18.54 -8.41
C LEU A 28 -15.23 18.11 -9.12
N THR A 29 -15.89 17.07 -8.63
CA THR A 29 -17.16 16.57 -9.16
C THR A 29 -18.39 17.24 -8.51
N GLY A 30 -18.15 18.18 -7.59
CA GLY A 30 -19.19 18.88 -6.85
C GLY A 30 -19.99 17.99 -5.91
N VAL A 31 -19.38 16.90 -5.40
CA VAL A 31 -19.89 16.15 -4.24
C VAL A 31 -19.58 16.96 -2.99
N TYR A 32 -20.55 17.02 -2.08
CA TYR A 32 -20.36 17.71 -0.82
C TYR A 32 -19.47 16.90 0.13
N ALA A 33 -18.38 17.50 0.59
CA ALA A 33 -17.42 16.89 1.53
C ALA A 33 -17.31 17.76 2.79
N PRO A 34 -18.17 17.55 3.81
CA PRO A 34 -18.22 18.39 5.02
C PRO A 34 -16.97 18.31 5.87
N ARG A 35 -16.23 17.20 5.86
CA ARG A 35 -15.12 16.98 6.79
C ARG A 35 -13.98 16.24 6.13
N PHE A 36 -12.77 16.73 6.39
CA PHE A 36 -11.52 16.09 6.04
C PHE A 36 -10.69 15.97 7.32
N SER A 37 -10.47 14.74 7.79
CA SER A 37 -9.77 14.48 9.05
C SER A 37 -8.45 13.76 8.82
N ILE A 38 -7.41 14.25 9.49
CA ILE A 38 -6.14 13.55 9.68
C ILE A 38 -6.16 12.96 11.08
N GLY A 39 -6.20 11.64 11.16
CA GLY A 39 -6.34 10.88 12.39
C GLY A 39 -7.80 10.64 12.81
N PHE A 40 -7.93 9.97 13.96
CA PHE A 40 -9.19 9.55 14.57
C PHE A 40 -9.37 10.10 16.00
N GLY A 41 -10.61 10.12 16.48
CA GLY A 41 -10.97 10.55 17.83
C GLY A 41 -11.07 12.08 18.00
N PRO A 42 -10.89 12.61 19.22
CA PRO A 42 -11.15 14.01 19.52
C PRO A 42 -10.21 14.94 18.73
N ALA A 43 -10.78 16.05 18.25
CA ALA A 43 -10.04 17.05 17.48
C ALA A 43 -9.02 17.79 18.37
N LEU A 44 -7.74 17.75 17.99
CA LEU A 44 -6.70 18.60 18.56
C LEU A 44 -6.75 20.00 17.96
N LEU A 45 -6.93 20.06 16.64
CA LEU A 45 -7.09 21.31 15.89
C LEU A 45 -8.22 21.10 14.88
N LYS A 46 -9.08 22.11 14.75
CA LYS A 46 -10.10 22.15 13.71
C LYS A 46 -10.17 23.52 13.09
N LYS A 47 -10.29 23.58 11.76
CA LYS A 47 -10.47 24.82 11.01
C LYS A 47 -11.46 24.59 9.89
N ARG A 48 -12.48 25.43 9.82
CA ARG A 48 -13.43 25.43 8.72
C ARG A 48 -12.97 26.37 7.62
N VAL A 49 -12.88 25.87 6.39
CA VAL A 49 -12.61 26.68 5.20
C VAL A 49 -13.71 26.41 4.18
N GLY A 50 -14.54 27.43 3.96
CA GLY A 50 -15.77 27.29 3.17
C GLY A 50 -16.73 26.26 3.78
N GLU A 51 -17.02 25.23 2.99
CA GLU A 51 -17.97 24.18 3.34
C GLU A 51 -17.32 22.93 4.00
N THR A 52 -16.00 22.93 4.16
CA THR A 52 -15.26 21.77 4.68
C THR A 52 -14.59 22.13 6.00
N GLU A 53 -14.77 21.26 7.00
CA GLU A 53 -14.02 21.27 8.25
C GLU A 53 -12.77 20.40 8.13
N TYR A 54 -11.61 20.99 8.38
CA TYR A 54 -10.32 20.32 8.39
C TYR A 54 -9.96 20.01 9.83
N VAL A 55 -9.77 18.74 10.15
CA VAL A 55 -9.51 18.26 11.51
C VAL A 55 -8.15 17.57 11.59
N LEU A 56 -7.39 17.92 12.62
CA LEU A 56 -6.26 17.13 13.09
C LEU A 56 -6.67 16.50 14.42
N ALA A 57 -6.81 15.17 14.43
CA ALA A 57 -7.31 14.42 15.58
C ALA A 57 -6.18 13.85 16.45
N ALA A 58 -6.53 13.43 17.67
CA ALA A 58 -5.57 12.97 18.67
C ALA A 58 -4.81 11.70 18.28
N LEU A 59 -5.45 10.77 17.57
CA LEU A 59 -4.82 9.52 17.13
C LEU A 59 -4.32 9.67 15.69
N PRO A 60 -3.00 9.74 15.44
CA PRO A 60 -2.42 9.97 14.11
C PRO A 60 -2.40 8.71 13.21
N LEU A 61 -3.28 7.75 13.49
CA LEU A 61 -3.31 6.44 12.84
C LEU A 61 -4.27 6.43 11.64
N GLY A 62 -4.02 7.28 10.63
CA GLY A 62 -4.82 7.33 9.40
C GLY A 62 -5.56 8.66 9.22
N GLY A 63 -6.73 8.62 8.60
CA GLY A 63 -7.59 9.77 8.31
C GLY A 63 -8.87 9.31 7.62
N TYR A 64 -9.80 10.22 7.39
CA TYR A 64 -11.01 9.94 6.63
C TYR A 64 -11.58 11.20 5.97
N VAL A 65 -12.29 11.00 4.86
CA VAL A 65 -13.12 12.03 4.22
C VAL A 65 -14.58 11.70 4.45
N ARG A 66 -15.32 12.64 5.03
CA ARG A 66 -16.79 12.54 5.07
C ARG A 66 -17.34 13.13 3.78
N MET A 67 -18.12 12.34 3.06
CA MET A 67 -18.82 12.75 1.85
C MET A 67 -20.33 12.61 2.04
N ALA A 68 -21.11 13.42 1.32
CA ALA A 68 -22.55 13.22 1.22
C ALA A 68 -22.83 11.92 0.47
N SER A 69 -23.04 10.87 1.24
CA SER A 69 -23.27 9.50 0.79
C SER A 69 -24.30 8.87 1.72
N ARG A 70 -25.22 8.09 1.16
CA ARG A 70 -26.24 7.35 1.90
C ARG A 70 -25.62 6.19 2.71
N GLU A 71 -24.36 5.85 2.45
CA GLU A 71 -23.64 4.76 3.10
C GLU A 71 -22.89 5.19 4.37
N ASP A 72 -22.41 6.44 4.42
CA ASP A 72 -21.41 6.87 5.41
C ASP A 72 -21.99 7.46 6.70
N GLU A 73 -23.31 7.58 6.81
CA GLU A 73 -23.96 8.26 7.95
C GLU A 73 -23.87 7.45 9.27
N SER A 74 -23.83 6.11 9.20
CA SER A 74 -23.89 5.22 10.38
C SER A 74 -22.52 4.75 10.89
N THR A 75 -21.53 4.57 10.03
CA THR A 75 -20.18 4.09 10.41
C THR A 75 -19.31 5.20 11.00
N MET A 76 -19.54 6.46 10.58
CA MET A 76 -18.66 7.58 10.89
C MET A 76 -18.90 8.19 12.28
N ALA A 77 -20.13 8.09 12.82
CA ALA A 77 -20.45 8.57 14.17
C ALA A 77 -19.58 7.89 15.26
N VAL A 78 -19.20 6.62 15.03
CA VAL A 78 -18.34 5.84 15.94
C VAL A 78 -16.88 6.31 15.88
N LEU A 79 -16.39 6.71 14.70
CA LEU A 79 -14.99 7.14 14.49
C LEU A 79 -14.72 8.55 15.03
N GLU A 80 -15.77 9.36 15.18
CA GLU A 80 -15.71 10.75 15.64
C GLU A 80 -15.59 10.91 17.16
N GLY A 81 -15.67 9.81 17.93
CA GLY A 81 -15.59 9.84 19.39
C GLY A 81 -16.76 10.55 20.07
N GLY A 82 -17.90 10.68 19.37
CA GLY A 82 -19.16 11.12 19.96
C GLY A 82 -19.71 10.07 20.93
N PRO A 83 -20.54 10.47 21.92
CA PRO A 83 -21.15 9.52 22.84
C PRO A 83 -21.94 8.47 22.07
N GLU A 84 -21.78 7.20 22.47
CA GLU A 84 -22.51 6.04 21.96
C GLU A 84 -24.01 6.30 22.14
N GLU A 85 -24.70 6.64 21.05
CA GLU A 85 -26.15 6.85 21.10
C GLU A 85 -26.79 5.49 21.42
N ARG A 86 -27.36 5.39 22.62
CA ARG A 86 -27.88 4.16 23.21
C ARG A 86 -28.85 3.49 22.24
N ARG A 87 -28.65 2.21 21.97
CA ARG A 87 -29.66 1.34 21.33
C ARG A 87 -30.94 1.39 22.17
N PRO A 88 -32.13 1.64 21.58
CA PRO A 88 -33.38 1.40 22.29
C PRO A 88 -33.66 -0.11 22.27
N ASP A 89 -33.13 -0.84 23.25
CA ASP A 89 -33.61 -2.18 23.55
C ASP A 89 -34.98 -2.12 24.23
N ALA A 90 -35.87 -3.01 23.77
CA ALA A 90 -37.09 -3.49 24.43
C ALA A 90 -38.17 -2.47 24.82
N LEU A 91 -39.25 -2.44 24.03
CA LEU A 91 -40.56 -1.93 24.43
C LEU A 91 -41.03 -2.59 25.75
N PRO A 92 -41.49 -1.83 26.75
CA PRO A 92 -42.18 -2.40 27.89
C PRO A 92 -43.60 -2.82 27.48
N THR A 93 -43.94 -4.08 27.69
CA THR A 93 -45.29 -4.60 27.56
C THR A 93 -46.18 -4.12 28.71
N THR A 94 -47.10 -3.20 28.43
CA THR A 94 -48.34 -2.95 29.17
C THR A 94 -49.33 -2.37 28.15
N GLY A 95 -50.58 -2.80 27.95
CA GLY A 95 -51.56 -3.48 28.79
C GLY A 95 -52.79 -2.56 28.94
N GLY A 96 -53.84 -2.78 28.14
CA GLY A 96 -55.23 -2.42 28.52
C GLY A 96 -55.92 -1.21 27.86
N ASN A 97 -56.90 -1.51 27.00
CA ASN A 97 -58.16 -0.82 26.62
C ASN A 97 -58.54 0.54 27.26
N ALA A 98 -59.04 1.47 26.42
CA ALA A 98 -60.43 1.99 26.47
C ALA A 98 -60.73 2.94 25.28
N ALA A 99 -62.02 3.04 24.94
CA ALA A 99 -62.60 3.50 23.69
C ALA A 99 -62.83 5.02 23.54
N GLY A 100 -62.86 5.47 22.27
CA GLY A 100 -63.96 6.31 21.76
C GLY A 100 -63.68 7.79 21.49
N ARG A 101 -63.46 8.15 20.21
CA ARG A 101 -64.26 9.14 19.44
C ARG A 101 -63.65 9.40 18.07
N ALA A 102 -64.52 9.44 17.06
CA ALA A 102 -64.23 9.87 15.69
C ALA A 102 -64.12 11.40 15.60
N VAL A 103 -63.39 11.89 14.57
CA VAL A 103 -63.76 12.94 13.59
C VAL A 103 -62.48 13.60 13.00
N ASP A 104 -62.43 13.57 11.66
CA ASP A 104 -61.79 14.42 10.65
C ASP A 104 -60.26 14.58 10.48
N ASP A 105 -59.81 14.10 9.31
CA ASP A 105 -59.13 14.82 8.21
C ASP A 105 -58.10 15.92 8.54
N HIS A 106 -56.82 15.64 8.26
CA HIS A 106 -55.96 16.40 7.32
C HIS A 106 -54.46 16.17 7.60
N THR A 107 -53.73 15.90 6.51
CA THR A 107 -52.28 16.09 6.32
C THR A 107 -51.30 15.37 7.26
N GLY A 108 -50.62 14.36 6.71
CA GLY A 108 -49.52 13.66 7.35
C GLY A 108 -48.32 14.57 7.60
N ASP A 109 -48.07 14.84 8.88
CA ASP A 109 -46.84 15.42 9.39
C ASP A 109 -46.21 14.42 10.36
N VAL A 110 -45.21 13.68 9.88
CA VAL A 110 -44.51 12.63 10.66
C VAL A 110 -43.04 12.98 10.77
N HIS A 111 -42.69 14.16 11.29
CA HIS A 111 -41.34 14.44 11.80
C HIS A 111 -41.42 15.23 13.10
N ARG A 112 -41.49 14.53 14.24
CA ARG A 112 -41.11 15.12 15.52
C ARG A 112 -40.48 14.08 16.45
N GLY A 113 -39.24 14.34 16.85
CA GLY A 113 -38.52 13.59 17.88
C GLY A 113 -37.28 12.84 17.39
N ARG A 114 -36.30 13.55 16.82
CA ARG A 114 -34.88 13.13 16.82
C ARG A 114 -34.07 14.33 17.27
N ASP A 115 -33.21 14.15 18.25
CA ASP A 115 -32.31 15.20 18.73
C ASP A 115 -31.48 15.72 17.55
N TRP A 116 -31.71 16.99 17.22
CA TRP A 116 -31.29 17.63 15.99
C TRP A 116 -29.89 18.26 16.19
N ASP A 117 -28.87 17.76 15.48
CA ASP A 117 -27.56 18.40 15.42
C ASP A 117 -27.55 19.52 14.36
N PRO A 118 -27.51 20.80 14.75
CA PRO A 118 -27.52 21.94 13.83
C PRO A 118 -26.26 22.01 12.94
N GLU A 119 -25.21 21.25 13.24
CA GLU A 119 -23.98 21.20 12.45
C GLU A 119 -23.94 20.03 11.46
N ALA A 120 -24.89 19.09 11.51
CA ALA A 120 -24.79 17.77 10.87
C ALA A 120 -24.41 17.81 9.39
N LEU A 121 -24.73 18.89 8.65
CA LEU A 121 -24.43 19.05 7.22
C LEU A 121 -24.10 20.50 6.81
N ALA A 122 -23.46 21.30 7.67
CA ALA A 122 -23.18 22.71 7.35
C ALA A 122 -22.18 22.87 6.19
N PRO A 123 -22.55 23.50 5.06
CA PRO A 123 -23.10 24.86 5.00
C PRO A 123 -24.61 24.91 4.77
N PHE A 124 -25.29 23.76 4.70
CA PHE A 124 -26.73 23.72 4.42
C PHE A 124 -27.59 24.02 5.66
N GLY A 125 -26.98 24.14 6.85
CA GLY A 125 -27.68 24.44 8.10
C GLY A 125 -28.73 23.36 8.39
N PRO A 126 -29.97 23.72 8.78
CA PRO A 126 -31.03 22.75 9.00
C PRO A 126 -31.65 22.16 7.74
N LYS A 127 -31.17 22.55 6.56
CA LYS A 127 -31.66 22.02 5.30
C LYS A 127 -30.85 20.77 4.93
N PRO A 128 -31.50 19.74 4.35
CA PRO A 128 -30.78 18.57 3.87
C PRO A 128 -29.80 18.96 2.74
N VAL A 129 -28.73 18.18 2.58
CA VAL A 129 -27.79 18.35 1.46
C VAL A 129 -28.58 18.24 0.14
N PRO A 130 -28.44 19.20 -0.79
CA PRO A 130 -29.13 19.15 -2.08
C PRO A 130 -28.82 17.85 -2.83
N GLU A 131 -29.83 17.18 -3.40
CA GLU A 131 -29.67 15.85 -4.02
C GLU A 131 -28.53 15.77 -5.04
N HIS A 132 -28.35 16.81 -5.88
CA HIS A 132 -27.29 16.87 -6.89
C HIS A 132 -25.85 16.92 -6.32
N ARG A 133 -25.70 17.13 -5.01
CA ARG A 133 -24.43 17.18 -4.26
C ARG A 133 -24.09 15.84 -3.60
N TRP A 134 -24.98 14.85 -3.68
CA TRP A 134 -24.74 13.51 -3.18
C TRP A 134 -23.83 12.73 -4.12
N PHE A 135 -23.09 11.77 -3.58
CA PHE A 135 -22.26 10.86 -4.35
C PHE A 135 -23.10 10.02 -5.32
N GLU A 136 -24.21 9.46 -4.84
CA GLU A 136 -25.09 8.56 -5.61
C GLU A 136 -25.83 9.28 -6.74
N SER A 137 -25.99 10.59 -6.66
CA SER A 137 -26.63 11.38 -7.72
C SER A 137 -25.72 11.59 -8.92
N LYS A 138 -24.42 11.30 -8.80
CA LYS A 138 -23.45 11.53 -9.87
C LYS A 138 -23.49 10.39 -10.90
N GLY A 139 -23.21 10.74 -12.15
CA GLY A 139 -23.02 9.75 -13.21
C GLY A 139 -21.90 8.76 -12.86
N LEU A 140 -21.95 7.56 -13.44
CA LEU A 140 -20.99 6.49 -13.15
C LEU A 140 -19.52 6.96 -13.28
N ALA A 141 -19.19 7.71 -14.34
CA ALA A 141 -17.83 8.21 -14.55
C ALA A 141 -17.31 9.07 -13.38
N ALA A 142 -18.15 9.96 -12.84
CA ALA A 142 -17.79 10.79 -11.70
C ALA A 142 -17.65 9.97 -10.42
N ARG A 143 -18.54 8.98 -10.18
CA ARG A 143 -18.42 8.06 -9.04
C ARG A 143 -17.13 7.24 -9.12
N LEU A 144 -16.83 6.66 -10.28
CA LEU A 144 -15.60 5.90 -10.50
C LEU A 144 -14.36 6.77 -10.36
N PHE A 145 -14.39 8.02 -10.84
CA PHE A 145 -13.30 8.96 -10.67
C PHE A 145 -13.01 9.22 -9.19
N ILE A 146 -14.03 9.45 -8.36
CA ILE A 146 -13.87 9.63 -6.91
C ILE A 146 -13.30 8.37 -6.25
N LEU A 147 -13.87 7.20 -6.54
CA LEU A 147 -13.44 5.93 -5.94
C LEU A 147 -12.00 5.56 -6.35
N LEU A 148 -11.59 5.84 -7.58
CA LEU A 148 -10.23 5.55 -8.04
C LEU A 148 -9.21 6.63 -7.66
N ALA A 149 -9.65 7.80 -7.18
CA ALA A 149 -8.74 8.92 -6.90
C ALA A 149 -7.78 8.61 -5.75
N GLY A 150 -8.23 7.96 -4.68
CA GLY A 150 -7.36 7.56 -3.57
C GLY A 150 -6.29 6.55 -4.01
N VAL A 151 -6.69 5.52 -4.76
CA VAL A 151 -5.77 4.54 -5.37
C VAL A 151 -4.74 5.24 -6.28
N THR A 152 -5.22 6.13 -7.14
CA THR A 152 -4.38 6.87 -8.09
C THR A 152 -3.36 7.76 -7.38
N MET A 153 -3.77 8.49 -6.34
CA MET A 153 -2.87 9.36 -5.57
C MET A 153 -1.77 8.58 -4.87
N ASN A 154 -2.07 7.39 -4.35
CA ASN A 154 -1.04 6.53 -3.75
C ASN A 154 -0.05 5.98 -4.79
N ALA A 155 -0.51 5.63 -5.98
CA ALA A 155 0.39 5.25 -7.07
C ALA A 155 1.28 6.42 -7.52
N VAL A 156 0.72 7.63 -7.60
CA VAL A 156 1.46 8.87 -7.90
C VAL A 156 2.48 9.17 -6.81
N LEU A 157 2.13 9.05 -5.53
CA LEU A 157 3.06 9.23 -4.42
C LEU A 157 4.23 8.26 -4.51
N ALA A 158 3.97 6.97 -4.76
CA ALA A 158 5.01 5.97 -4.92
C ALA A 158 5.97 6.35 -6.06
N PHE A 159 5.43 6.73 -7.22
CA PHE A 159 6.20 7.18 -8.37
C PHE A 159 7.08 8.39 -8.06
N VAL A 160 6.50 9.44 -7.47
CA VAL A 160 7.23 10.67 -7.13
C VAL A 160 8.34 10.38 -6.12
N VAL A 161 8.08 9.55 -5.11
CA VAL A 161 9.07 9.22 -4.08
C VAL A 161 10.19 8.34 -4.64
N TYR A 162 9.90 7.35 -5.50
CA TYR A 162 10.94 6.57 -6.16
C TYR A 162 11.78 7.43 -7.12
N ALA A 163 11.14 8.21 -7.99
CA ALA A 163 11.84 9.10 -8.92
C ALA A 163 12.70 10.13 -8.17
N GLY A 164 12.15 10.74 -7.12
CA GLY A 164 12.87 11.67 -6.24
C GLY A 164 14.05 10.99 -5.53
N SER A 165 13.91 9.73 -5.14
CA SER A 165 14.99 8.96 -4.53
C SER A 165 16.14 8.73 -5.52
N TYR A 166 15.83 8.38 -6.77
CA TYR A 166 16.85 8.26 -7.82
C TYR A 166 17.52 9.59 -8.17
N ALA A 167 16.75 10.69 -8.21
CA ALA A 167 17.30 12.01 -8.46
C ALA A 167 18.23 12.50 -7.33
N ALA A 168 17.89 12.19 -6.07
CA ALA A 168 18.65 12.66 -4.91
C ALA A 168 19.87 11.79 -4.55
N TRP A 169 19.75 10.46 -4.66
CA TRP A 169 20.83 9.52 -4.26
C TRP A 169 21.48 8.79 -5.42
N GLY A 170 20.98 8.95 -6.64
CA GLY A 170 21.45 8.19 -7.79
C GLY A 170 21.03 6.72 -7.76
N ARG A 171 21.50 5.97 -8.75
CA ARG A 171 21.28 4.54 -8.87
C ARG A 171 22.25 3.77 -7.98
N ALA A 172 21.70 2.95 -7.09
CA ALA A 172 22.47 1.98 -6.32
C ALA A 172 22.94 0.83 -7.21
N TYR A 173 24.21 0.46 -7.10
CA TYR A 173 24.76 -0.75 -7.72
C TYR A 173 25.78 -1.40 -6.80
N VAL A 174 25.92 -2.72 -6.93
CA VAL A 174 26.98 -3.49 -6.27
C VAL A 174 28.18 -3.52 -7.21
N PRO A 175 29.35 -2.96 -6.84
CA PRO A 175 30.55 -3.01 -7.65
C PRO A 175 31.02 -4.45 -7.91
N ALA A 176 31.72 -4.64 -9.02
CA ALA A 176 32.29 -5.93 -9.43
C ALA A 176 33.54 -6.33 -8.60
N VAL A 177 33.46 -6.25 -7.27
CA VAL A 177 34.57 -6.54 -6.34
C VAL A 177 34.31 -7.84 -5.59
N ILE A 178 35.29 -8.75 -5.59
CA ILE A 178 35.20 -10.04 -4.92
C ILE A 178 35.42 -9.89 -3.41
N ASP A 179 34.52 -10.45 -2.59
CA ASP A 179 34.71 -10.56 -1.14
C ASP A 179 35.30 -11.89 -0.71
N SER A 180 34.82 -12.97 -1.32
CA SER A 180 35.25 -14.32 -0.97
C SER A 180 35.25 -15.23 -2.18
N VAL A 181 36.19 -16.16 -2.18
CA VAL A 181 36.35 -17.20 -3.18
C VAL A 181 36.15 -18.55 -2.50
N VAL A 182 35.23 -19.35 -3.03
CA VAL A 182 34.88 -20.66 -2.45
C VAL A 182 35.96 -21.68 -2.82
N ALA A 183 36.54 -22.34 -1.80
CA ALA A 183 37.55 -23.37 -2.00
C ALA A 183 37.03 -24.51 -2.89
N GLY A 184 37.89 -25.04 -3.76
CA GLY A 184 37.55 -26.13 -4.69
C GLY A 184 36.62 -25.75 -5.86
N ARG A 185 36.27 -24.45 -6.00
CA ARG A 185 35.50 -23.94 -7.15
C ARG A 185 36.41 -23.38 -8.24
N PRO A 186 35.92 -23.22 -9.49
CA PRO A 186 36.74 -22.76 -10.61
C PRO A 186 37.50 -21.45 -10.37
N ALA A 187 36.91 -20.50 -9.66
CA ALA A 187 37.56 -19.23 -9.35
C ALA A 187 38.81 -19.41 -8.47
N ALA A 188 38.78 -20.34 -7.51
CA ALA A 188 39.94 -20.65 -6.68
C ALA A 188 41.07 -21.27 -7.52
N ALA A 189 40.73 -22.19 -8.44
CA ALA A 189 41.70 -22.79 -9.36
C ALA A 189 42.30 -21.78 -10.34
N ALA A 190 41.52 -20.76 -10.75
CA ALA A 190 41.97 -19.66 -11.58
C ALA A 190 42.80 -18.60 -10.83
N GLY A 191 42.96 -18.73 -9.51
CA GLY A 191 43.76 -17.81 -8.70
C GLY A 191 43.09 -16.48 -8.40
N LEU A 192 41.75 -16.38 -8.50
CA LEU A 192 40.99 -15.22 -8.02
C LEU A 192 41.11 -15.10 -6.50
N GLN A 193 41.09 -13.87 -6.00
CA GLN A 193 41.30 -13.56 -4.59
C GLN A 193 40.29 -12.51 -4.09
N ARG A 194 40.13 -12.45 -2.76
CA ARG A 194 39.41 -11.36 -2.09
C ARG A 194 40.05 -10.01 -2.47
N GLY A 195 39.21 -9.05 -2.86
CA GLY A 195 39.64 -7.70 -3.23
C GLY A 195 39.90 -7.51 -4.72
N ASP A 196 39.90 -8.57 -5.53
CA ASP A 196 39.96 -8.42 -6.98
C ASP A 196 38.75 -7.63 -7.50
N SER A 197 39.00 -6.58 -8.27
CA SER A 197 37.98 -5.80 -8.96
C SER A 197 37.91 -6.23 -10.42
N ILE A 198 36.86 -6.93 -10.82
CA ILE A 198 36.64 -7.34 -12.20
C ILE A 198 36.19 -6.12 -13.00
N PHE A 199 36.91 -5.76 -14.05
CA PHE A 199 36.57 -4.61 -14.91
C PHE A 199 36.28 -5.00 -16.36
N ALA A 200 36.58 -6.24 -16.78
CA ALA A 200 36.06 -6.79 -18.02
C ALA A 200 35.86 -8.32 -17.95
N VAL A 201 34.92 -8.81 -18.74
CA VAL A 201 34.63 -10.24 -18.95
C VAL A 201 34.65 -10.50 -20.45
N ASP A 202 35.55 -11.38 -20.91
CA ASP A 202 35.82 -11.65 -22.34
C ASP A 202 36.04 -10.35 -23.15
N GLY A 203 36.81 -9.41 -22.60
CA GLY A 203 37.09 -8.11 -23.21
C GLY A 203 35.93 -7.10 -23.19
N THR A 204 34.74 -7.50 -22.72
CA THR A 204 33.61 -6.58 -22.55
C THR A 204 33.70 -5.89 -21.19
N PRO A 205 33.73 -4.54 -21.13
CA PRO A 205 33.79 -3.82 -19.86
C PRO A 205 32.59 -4.16 -18.96
N VAL A 206 32.86 -4.28 -17.66
CA VAL A 206 31.85 -4.47 -16.62
C VAL A 206 32.11 -3.52 -15.46
N ARG A 207 31.05 -3.00 -14.86
CA ARG A 207 31.10 -2.12 -13.67
C ARG A 207 30.37 -2.72 -12.48
N THR A 208 29.29 -3.45 -12.75
CA THR A 208 28.41 -3.98 -11.71
C THR A 208 28.59 -5.49 -11.54
N TRP A 209 28.32 -5.98 -10.33
CA TRP A 209 28.32 -7.41 -10.06
C TRP A 209 27.27 -8.16 -10.91
N SER A 210 26.11 -7.54 -11.14
CA SER A 210 25.06 -8.12 -11.98
C SER A 210 25.54 -8.35 -13.42
N GLU A 211 26.31 -7.43 -14.00
CA GLU A 211 26.92 -7.60 -15.33
C GLU A 211 27.93 -8.75 -15.39
N VAL A 212 28.69 -8.97 -14.30
CA VAL A 212 29.59 -10.12 -14.17
C VAL A 212 28.76 -11.41 -14.12
N VAL A 213 27.73 -11.46 -13.26
CA VAL A 213 26.87 -12.64 -13.11
C VAL A 213 26.19 -12.98 -14.43
N GLU A 214 25.63 -11.99 -15.14
CA GLU A 214 24.97 -12.18 -16.43
C GLU A 214 25.91 -12.84 -17.46
N ARG A 215 27.12 -12.30 -17.60
CA ARG A 215 28.09 -12.78 -18.60
C ARG A 215 28.68 -14.14 -18.23
N VAL A 216 29.01 -14.36 -16.96
CA VAL A 216 29.60 -15.63 -16.49
C VAL A 216 28.54 -16.74 -16.47
N SER A 217 27.32 -16.44 -16.03
CA SER A 217 26.25 -17.45 -15.92
C SER A 217 25.77 -17.96 -17.27
N ALA A 218 25.90 -17.14 -18.33
CA ALA A 218 25.59 -17.52 -19.70
C ALA A 218 26.57 -18.56 -20.29
N VAL A 219 27.75 -18.75 -19.68
CA VAL A 219 28.81 -19.63 -20.20
C VAL A 219 28.94 -20.90 -19.35
N THR A 220 28.59 -22.05 -19.93
CA THR A 220 28.58 -23.34 -19.18
C THR A 220 29.71 -24.31 -19.53
N THR A 221 30.44 -24.07 -20.63
CA THR A 221 31.38 -25.07 -21.20
C THR A 221 32.74 -24.53 -21.59
N ARG A 222 32.86 -23.25 -21.97
CA ARG A 222 34.14 -22.66 -22.38
C ARG A 222 34.79 -21.86 -21.25
N ALA A 223 36.09 -21.65 -21.37
CA ALA A 223 36.81 -20.70 -20.53
C ALA A 223 36.32 -19.25 -20.78
N VAL A 224 36.34 -18.46 -19.72
CA VAL A 224 36.01 -17.03 -19.68
C VAL A 224 37.26 -16.29 -19.21
N VAL A 225 37.62 -15.21 -19.91
CA VAL A 225 38.72 -14.34 -19.53
C VAL A 225 38.19 -13.23 -18.65
N LEU A 226 38.74 -13.09 -17.46
CA LEU A 226 38.43 -12.01 -16.52
C LEU A 226 39.64 -11.07 -16.45
N ASP A 227 39.42 -9.82 -16.82
CA ASP A 227 40.39 -8.77 -16.55
C ASP A 227 40.04 -8.15 -15.18
N VAL A 228 40.98 -8.28 -14.24
CA VAL A 228 40.81 -7.88 -12.84
C VAL A 228 41.90 -6.89 -12.43
N SER A 229 41.59 -5.99 -11.52
CA SER A 229 42.58 -5.15 -10.84
C SER A 229 42.82 -5.70 -9.43
N ARG A 230 44.06 -6.06 -9.13
CA ARG A 230 44.50 -6.53 -7.81
C ARG A 230 45.52 -5.54 -7.24
N GLY A 231 45.15 -4.84 -6.17
CA GLY A 231 46.02 -3.80 -5.59
C GLY A 231 46.39 -2.69 -6.57
N GLY A 232 45.53 -2.41 -7.57
CA GLY A 232 45.77 -1.42 -8.62
C GLY A 232 46.48 -1.97 -9.86
N ALA A 233 47.08 -3.16 -9.81
CA ALA A 233 47.73 -3.78 -10.96
C ALA A 233 46.73 -4.60 -11.79
N PRO A 234 46.66 -4.41 -13.13
CA PRO A 234 45.81 -5.23 -13.98
C PRO A 234 46.36 -6.66 -14.08
N GLN A 235 45.47 -7.63 -13.97
CA GLN A 235 45.75 -9.06 -14.15
C GLN A 235 44.67 -9.65 -15.06
N ARG A 236 45.09 -10.61 -15.89
CA ARG A 236 44.19 -11.37 -16.75
C ARG A 236 44.15 -12.81 -16.26
N LEU A 237 42.98 -13.26 -15.84
CA LEU A 237 42.76 -14.60 -15.30
C LEU A 237 41.75 -15.35 -16.15
N THR A 238 42.04 -16.62 -16.43
CA THR A 238 41.15 -17.48 -17.23
C THR A 238 40.45 -18.44 -16.29
N VAL A 239 39.12 -18.42 -16.29
CA VAL A 239 38.28 -19.30 -15.46
C VAL A 239 37.32 -20.09 -16.33
N THR A 240 37.19 -21.39 -16.08
CA THR A 240 36.19 -22.23 -16.76
C THR A 240 35.02 -22.45 -15.82
N PRO A 241 33.84 -21.81 -16.05
CA PRO A 241 32.68 -22.00 -15.19
C PRO A 241 32.24 -23.45 -15.14
N ARG A 242 31.77 -23.90 -13.97
CA ARG A 242 31.12 -25.20 -13.81
C ARG A 242 29.63 -25.04 -14.12
N ALA A 243 29.10 -25.91 -14.98
CA ALA A 243 27.67 -25.96 -15.23
C ALA A 243 26.93 -26.50 -14.00
N GLU A 244 25.96 -25.74 -13.50
CA GLU A 244 25.09 -26.12 -12.39
C GLU A 244 23.62 -25.90 -12.79
N GLU A 245 22.72 -26.73 -12.29
CA GLU A 245 21.28 -26.49 -12.47
C GLU A 245 20.84 -25.35 -11.56
N ALA A 246 20.08 -24.42 -12.13
CA ALA A 246 19.41 -23.35 -11.40
C ALA A 246 17.95 -23.30 -11.85
N THR A 247 17.05 -23.05 -10.90
CA THR A 247 15.64 -22.79 -11.18
C THR A 247 15.43 -21.29 -11.23
N ASP A 248 14.84 -20.79 -12.31
CA ASP A 248 14.42 -19.40 -12.40
C ASP A 248 13.33 -19.13 -11.35
N PRO A 249 13.55 -18.17 -10.42
CA PRO A 249 12.62 -17.94 -9.33
C PRO A 249 11.29 -17.31 -9.77
N VAL A 250 11.21 -16.79 -10.99
CA VAL A 250 10.01 -16.15 -11.55
C VAL A 250 9.23 -17.13 -12.42
N THR A 251 9.90 -17.89 -13.28
CA THR A 251 9.23 -18.81 -14.23
C THR A 251 9.17 -20.26 -13.75
N ASN A 252 9.90 -20.62 -12.69
CA ASN A 252 10.13 -22.01 -12.25
C ASN A 252 10.80 -22.90 -13.32
N GLU A 253 11.38 -22.32 -14.37
CA GLU A 253 12.11 -23.08 -15.38
C GLU A 253 13.49 -23.51 -14.89
N ARG A 254 13.84 -24.78 -15.09
CA ARG A 254 15.20 -25.28 -14.85
C ARG A 254 16.11 -24.90 -16.02
N ARG A 255 17.22 -24.23 -15.71
CA ARG A 255 18.24 -23.81 -16.68
C ARG A 255 19.63 -24.19 -16.17
N ARG A 256 20.53 -24.57 -17.08
CA ARG A 256 21.94 -24.73 -16.74
C ARG A 256 22.64 -23.38 -16.80
N VAL A 257 23.35 -23.04 -15.73
CA VAL A 257 24.09 -21.79 -15.61
C VAL A 257 25.55 -22.06 -15.23
N GLY A 258 26.45 -21.21 -15.70
CA GLY A 258 27.86 -21.23 -15.31
C GLY A 258 28.07 -20.64 -13.92
N ARG A 259 28.79 -21.34 -13.05
CA ARG A 259 29.20 -20.82 -11.74
C ARG A 259 30.71 -20.97 -11.53
N ILE A 260 31.33 -19.91 -11.02
CA ILE A 260 32.78 -19.88 -10.73
C ILE A 260 33.08 -19.92 -9.22
N GLY A 261 32.11 -19.65 -8.35
CA GLY A 261 32.28 -19.74 -6.88
C GLY A 261 32.91 -18.51 -6.23
N VAL A 262 32.46 -17.32 -6.60
CA VAL A 262 32.83 -16.05 -5.97
C VAL A 262 31.60 -15.36 -5.41
N MET A 263 31.79 -14.54 -4.37
CA MET A 263 30.74 -13.71 -3.78
C MET A 263 31.14 -12.23 -3.86
N PRO A 264 30.18 -11.32 -4.11
CA PRO A 264 30.46 -9.90 -4.16
C PRO A 264 30.79 -9.36 -2.77
N ARG A 265 31.56 -8.29 -2.73
CA ARG A 265 31.64 -7.42 -1.56
C ARG A 265 30.30 -6.75 -1.34
N ASP A 266 29.78 -6.87 -0.12
CA ASP A 266 28.57 -6.18 0.31
C ASP A 266 28.85 -4.69 0.52
N SER A 267 29.14 -4.01 -0.60
CA SER A 267 29.38 -2.58 -0.67
C SER A 267 28.46 -2.02 -1.75
N ILE A 268 27.65 -1.03 -1.39
CA ILE A 268 26.76 -0.35 -2.33
C ILE A 268 27.47 0.92 -2.79
N ALA A 269 27.69 1.03 -4.10
CA ALA A 269 28.12 2.26 -4.74
C ALA A 269 26.91 2.96 -5.37
N ARG A 270 27.09 4.25 -5.67
CA ARG A 270 26.04 5.10 -6.26
C ARG A 270 26.56 5.73 -7.53
N GLU A 271 25.73 5.74 -8.55
CA GLU A 271 25.96 6.48 -9.79
C GLU A 271 24.90 7.58 -9.90
N PRO A 272 25.30 8.87 -9.98
CA PRO A 272 24.37 9.95 -10.26
C PRO A 272 23.64 9.69 -11.57
N VAL A 273 22.36 10.04 -11.62
CA VAL A 273 21.53 9.94 -12.83
C VAL A 273 20.95 11.29 -13.18
N ASP A 274 20.72 11.53 -14.47
CA ASP A 274 19.99 12.71 -14.93
C ASP A 274 18.50 12.64 -14.56
N PHE A 275 17.81 13.77 -14.65
CA PHE A 275 16.40 13.88 -14.29
C PHE A 275 15.49 12.94 -15.12
N GLY A 276 15.74 12.81 -16.43
CA GLY A 276 14.95 11.95 -17.30
C GLY A 276 15.14 10.47 -16.93
N THR A 277 16.38 10.06 -16.65
CA THR A 277 16.67 8.73 -16.12
C THR A 277 16.01 8.52 -14.75
N ALA A 278 16.06 9.48 -13.83
CA ALA A 278 15.41 9.36 -12.51
C ALA A 278 13.89 9.13 -12.63
N LEU A 279 13.20 9.84 -13.52
CA LEU A 279 11.77 9.61 -13.80
C LEU A 279 11.52 8.21 -14.36
N ARG A 280 12.35 7.77 -15.32
CA ARG A 280 12.23 6.43 -15.92
C ARG A 280 12.43 5.33 -14.89
N GLU A 281 13.48 5.41 -14.08
CA GLU A 281 13.76 4.45 -13.00
C GLU A 281 12.64 4.47 -11.95
N GLY A 282 12.11 5.65 -11.59
CA GLY A 282 10.95 5.77 -10.71
C GLY A 282 9.71 5.06 -11.26
N ALA A 283 9.44 5.18 -12.57
CA ALA A 283 8.33 4.48 -13.23
C ALA A 283 8.54 2.96 -13.25
N ILE A 284 9.76 2.51 -13.56
CA ILE A 284 10.13 1.09 -13.56
C ILE A 284 9.95 0.49 -12.16
N GLU A 285 10.47 1.15 -11.13
CA GLU A 285 10.38 0.70 -9.73
C GLU A 285 8.93 0.64 -9.26
N THR A 286 8.14 1.67 -9.60
CA THR A 286 6.70 1.71 -9.26
C THR A 286 5.94 0.56 -9.92
N ARG A 287 6.19 0.33 -11.23
CA ARG A 287 5.58 -0.79 -11.96
C ARG A 287 6.00 -2.12 -11.36
N TYR A 288 7.30 -2.30 -11.10
CA TYR A 288 7.84 -3.52 -10.51
C TYR A 288 7.19 -3.81 -9.15
N ALA A 289 7.13 -2.81 -8.27
CA ALA A 289 6.50 -2.94 -6.96
C ALA A 289 5.01 -3.25 -7.09
N ALA A 290 4.27 -2.57 -7.97
CA ALA A 290 2.86 -2.87 -8.25
C ALA A 290 2.66 -4.32 -8.72
N THR A 291 3.43 -4.77 -9.72
CA THR A 291 3.34 -6.13 -10.25
C THR A 291 3.74 -7.19 -9.21
N SER A 292 4.68 -6.86 -8.32
CA SER A 292 5.09 -7.76 -7.24
C SER A 292 3.97 -7.94 -6.23
N VAL A 293 3.29 -6.86 -5.82
CA VAL A 293 2.13 -6.94 -4.93
C VAL A 293 1.00 -7.74 -5.58
N VAL A 294 0.70 -7.48 -6.86
CA VAL A 294 -0.29 -8.28 -7.61
C VAL A 294 0.11 -9.77 -7.65
N GLY A 295 1.39 -10.08 -7.87
CA GLY A 295 1.91 -11.45 -7.86
C GLY A 295 1.72 -12.14 -6.51
N VAL A 296 2.02 -11.45 -5.40
CA VAL A 296 1.80 -11.96 -4.04
C VAL A 296 0.32 -12.19 -3.80
N VAL A 297 -0.54 -11.22 -4.12
CA VAL A 297 -1.99 -11.35 -3.95
C VAL A 297 -2.52 -12.54 -4.76
N ARG A 298 -2.14 -12.66 -6.03
CA ARG A 298 -2.50 -13.82 -6.86
C ARG A 298 -2.03 -15.13 -6.24
N GLY A 299 -0.78 -15.17 -5.76
CA GLY A 299 -0.18 -16.31 -5.08
C GLY A 299 -0.93 -16.75 -3.82
N LEU A 300 -1.57 -15.83 -3.09
CA LEU A 300 -2.42 -16.17 -1.94
C LEU A 300 -3.68 -16.92 -2.39
N PHE A 301 -4.28 -16.51 -3.52
CA PHE A 301 -5.47 -17.18 -4.08
C PHE A 301 -5.13 -18.54 -4.70
N THR A 302 -3.98 -18.67 -5.35
CA THR A 302 -3.52 -19.95 -5.93
C THR A 302 -2.88 -20.89 -4.91
N ARG A 303 -2.65 -20.42 -3.67
CA ARG A 303 -1.97 -21.13 -2.57
C ARG A 303 -0.47 -21.36 -2.80
N ASP A 304 0.13 -20.66 -3.75
CA ASP A 304 1.58 -20.65 -3.98
C ASP A 304 2.32 -19.81 -2.92
N VAL A 305 1.61 -18.86 -2.30
CA VAL A 305 2.12 -18.03 -1.19
C VAL A 305 1.36 -18.38 0.08
N ALA A 306 2.09 -18.82 1.12
CA ALA A 306 1.50 -19.13 2.42
C ALA A 306 1.10 -17.84 3.16
N VAL A 307 -0.09 -17.83 3.76
CA VAL A 307 -0.60 -16.69 4.57
C VAL A 307 0.32 -16.38 5.76
N SER A 308 1.07 -17.38 6.26
CA SER A 308 2.11 -17.21 7.28
C SER A 308 3.21 -16.22 6.88
N ASN A 309 3.42 -16.00 5.58
CA ASN A 309 4.43 -15.09 5.05
C ASN A 309 3.96 -13.63 5.03
N LEU A 310 2.67 -13.37 5.27
CA LEU A 310 2.16 -12.01 5.37
C LEU A 310 2.59 -11.36 6.68
N GLY A 311 3.13 -10.14 6.57
CA GLY A 311 3.49 -9.29 7.71
C GLY A 311 2.30 -8.47 8.18
N GLY A 312 2.13 -8.36 9.50
CA GLY A 312 1.09 -7.54 10.10
C GLY A 312 1.56 -6.17 10.57
N PRO A 313 0.75 -5.48 11.39
CA PRO A 313 1.08 -4.17 11.91
C PRO A 313 2.41 -4.12 12.69
N ILE A 314 2.77 -5.20 13.41
CA ILE A 314 4.01 -5.26 14.18
C ILE A 314 5.20 -5.41 13.22
N ALA A 315 5.08 -6.23 12.19
CA ALA A 315 6.10 -6.38 11.15
C ALA A 315 6.33 -5.06 10.39
N ILE A 316 5.26 -4.33 10.05
CA ILE A 316 5.34 -3.02 9.41
C ILE A 316 6.04 -2.03 10.34
N ALA A 317 5.64 -1.95 11.62
CA ALA A 317 6.26 -1.04 12.58
C ALA A 317 7.76 -1.32 12.76
N ARG A 318 8.16 -2.59 12.88
CA ARG A 318 9.58 -2.99 12.95
C ARG A 318 10.34 -2.58 11.69
N THR A 319 9.77 -2.86 10.51
CA THR A 319 10.37 -2.49 9.22
C THR A 319 10.51 -0.97 9.09
N SER A 320 9.54 -0.18 9.53
CA SER A 320 9.61 1.28 9.54
C SER A 320 10.71 1.81 10.48
N VAL A 321 10.82 1.25 11.68
CA VAL A 321 11.91 1.59 12.61
C VAL A 321 13.27 1.23 12.01
N GLN A 322 13.40 0.06 11.40
CA GLN A 322 14.64 -0.36 10.75
C GLN A 322 15.00 0.56 9.58
N ALA A 323 14.04 0.87 8.70
CA ALA A 323 14.24 1.78 7.58
C ALA A 323 14.69 3.17 8.06
N ALA A 324 14.08 3.70 9.12
CA ALA A 324 14.50 4.96 9.73
C ALA A 324 15.92 4.91 10.32
N ARG A 325 16.38 3.75 10.83
CA ARG A 325 17.77 3.57 11.29
C ARG A 325 18.77 3.51 10.13
N LEU A 326 18.36 2.95 8.99
CA LEU A 326 19.19 2.88 7.79
C LEU A 326 19.31 4.23 7.08
N GLY A 327 18.36 5.14 7.30
CA GLY A 327 18.42 6.53 6.87
C GLY A 327 17.19 6.97 6.08
N LEU A 328 17.22 8.22 5.62
CA LEU A 328 16.09 8.86 4.95
C LEU A 328 15.71 8.14 3.64
N GLU A 329 16.67 7.73 2.83
CA GLU A 329 16.39 7.02 1.57
C GLU A 329 15.62 5.71 1.82
N SER A 330 16.07 4.90 2.78
CA SER A 330 15.39 3.64 3.12
C SER A 330 13.98 3.90 3.64
N LEU A 331 13.78 4.95 4.43
CA LEU A 331 12.46 5.35 4.91
C LEU A 331 11.52 5.80 3.77
N LEU A 332 12.04 6.60 2.83
CA LEU A 332 11.29 7.04 1.65
C LEU A 332 10.97 5.87 0.71
N ARG A 333 11.92 4.96 0.47
CA ARG A 333 11.67 3.74 -0.31
C ARG A 333 10.61 2.85 0.34
N LEU A 334 10.63 2.71 1.67
CA LEU A 334 9.57 1.99 2.39
C LEU A 334 8.22 2.70 2.24
N LEU A 335 8.19 4.03 2.33
CA LEU A 335 6.98 4.81 2.13
C LEU A 335 6.39 4.61 0.74
N ALA A 336 7.22 4.66 -0.31
CA ALA A 336 6.81 4.40 -1.69
C ALA A 336 6.28 2.96 -1.85
N PHE A 337 6.96 1.98 -1.27
CA PHE A 337 6.53 0.59 -1.26
C PHE A 337 5.17 0.43 -0.57
N LEU A 338 4.98 0.96 0.64
CA LEU A 338 3.70 0.86 1.34
C LEU A 338 2.58 1.62 0.60
N SER A 339 2.89 2.74 -0.03
CA SER A 339 1.96 3.50 -0.88
C SER A 339 1.42 2.66 -2.03
N ILE A 340 2.30 2.00 -2.80
CA ILE A 340 1.85 1.15 -3.89
C ILE A 340 1.13 -0.12 -3.40
N ASN A 341 1.50 -0.66 -2.23
CA ASN A 341 0.77 -1.76 -1.61
C ASN A 341 -0.68 -1.36 -1.33
N ILE A 342 -0.91 -0.20 -0.68
CA ILE A 342 -2.27 0.29 -0.40
C ILE A 342 -3.03 0.55 -1.70
N ALA A 343 -2.40 1.14 -2.72
CA ALA A 343 -3.03 1.35 -4.02
C ALA A 343 -3.51 0.03 -4.66
N VAL A 344 -2.65 -0.99 -4.72
CA VAL A 344 -2.99 -2.29 -5.33
C VAL A 344 -4.03 -3.04 -4.50
N LEU A 345 -3.89 -3.07 -3.17
CA LEU A 345 -4.84 -3.76 -2.29
C LEU A 345 -6.21 -3.09 -2.33
N ASN A 346 -6.29 -1.76 -2.36
CA ASN A 346 -7.58 -1.05 -2.45
C ASN A 346 -8.26 -1.24 -3.80
N LEU A 347 -7.55 -1.70 -4.85
CA LEU A 347 -8.17 -2.06 -6.14
C LEU A 347 -8.81 -3.46 -6.13
N LEU A 348 -8.60 -4.27 -5.09
CA LEU A 348 -9.20 -5.59 -5.02
C LEU A 348 -10.73 -5.52 -4.94
N PRO A 349 -11.45 -6.49 -5.52
CA PRO A 349 -12.91 -6.54 -5.53
C PRO A 349 -13.47 -7.00 -4.18
N ILE A 350 -13.02 -6.35 -3.09
CA ILE A 350 -13.47 -6.61 -1.72
C ILE A 350 -14.39 -5.45 -1.33
N PRO A 351 -15.65 -5.69 -0.91
CA PRO A 351 -16.67 -4.65 -0.74
C PRO A 351 -16.31 -3.44 0.12
N VAL A 352 -15.47 -3.63 1.14
CA VAL A 352 -15.04 -2.56 2.05
C VAL A 352 -13.85 -1.74 1.51
N LEU A 353 -13.32 -2.11 0.34
CA LEU A 353 -12.24 -1.41 -0.36
C LEU A 353 -12.80 -0.70 -1.60
N ASP A 354 -12.06 0.30 -2.10
CA ASP A 354 -12.47 1.12 -3.25
C ASP A 354 -12.83 0.28 -4.49
N GLY A 355 -12.05 -0.75 -4.79
CA GLY A 355 -12.25 -1.65 -5.92
C GLY A 355 -13.54 -2.47 -5.79
N GLY A 356 -13.94 -2.84 -4.58
CA GLY A 356 -15.24 -3.45 -4.31
C GLY A 356 -16.39 -2.47 -4.54
N GLN A 357 -16.22 -1.22 -4.11
CA GLN A 357 -17.21 -0.16 -4.35
C GLN A 357 -17.34 0.16 -5.84
N VAL A 358 -16.23 0.19 -6.59
CA VAL A 358 -16.23 0.31 -8.04
C VAL A 358 -17.04 -0.83 -8.67
N LEU A 359 -16.79 -2.08 -8.26
CA LEU A 359 -17.49 -3.24 -8.79
C LEU A 359 -19.00 -3.16 -8.51
N ILE A 360 -19.40 -2.76 -7.30
CA ILE A 360 -20.81 -2.59 -6.93
C ILE A 360 -21.47 -1.52 -7.80
N ASN A 361 -20.85 -0.35 -7.95
CA ASN A 361 -21.38 0.76 -8.75
C ASN A 361 -21.56 0.39 -10.24
N VAL A 362 -20.60 -0.36 -10.79
CA VAL A 362 -20.71 -0.91 -12.16
C VAL A 362 -21.84 -1.93 -12.24
N ALA A 363 -21.94 -2.85 -11.30
CA ALA A 363 -22.98 -3.87 -11.27
C ALA A 363 -24.39 -3.28 -11.14
N GLU A 364 -24.58 -2.26 -10.29
CA GLU A 364 -25.86 -1.53 -10.17
C GLU A 364 -26.25 -0.80 -11.46
N THR A 365 -25.26 -0.24 -12.15
CA THR A 365 -25.49 0.42 -13.45
C THR A 365 -25.93 -0.60 -14.51
N ILE A 366 -25.26 -1.77 -14.58
CA ILE A 366 -25.64 -2.86 -15.50
C ILE A 366 -27.03 -3.40 -15.16
N LYS A 367 -27.32 -3.57 -13.87
CA LYS A 367 -28.63 -4.01 -13.37
C LYS A 367 -29.76 -3.01 -13.67
N GLY A 368 -29.43 -1.74 -13.93
CA GLY A 368 -30.40 -0.67 -14.16
C GLY A 368 -31.00 -0.10 -12.87
N GLY A 369 -30.37 -0.34 -11.71
CA GLY A 369 -30.86 0.18 -10.42
C GLY A 369 -30.01 -0.29 -9.23
N ALA A 370 -30.10 0.48 -8.14
CA ALA A 370 -29.35 0.20 -6.91
C ALA A 370 -29.67 -1.20 -6.33
N PHE A 371 -28.72 -1.77 -5.59
CA PHE A 371 -29.01 -2.95 -4.78
C PHE A 371 -29.94 -2.58 -3.62
N SER A 372 -30.70 -3.57 -3.15
CA SER A 372 -31.48 -3.37 -1.93
C SER A 372 -30.52 -3.13 -0.75
N VAL A 373 -30.95 -2.33 0.23
CA VAL A 373 -30.16 -2.05 1.45
C VAL A 373 -29.66 -3.35 2.09
N ARG A 374 -30.52 -4.36 2.21
CA ARG A 374 -30.17 -5.69 2.74
C ARG A 374 -29.10 -6.40 1.93
N THR A 375 -29.18 -6.34 0.59
CA THR A 375 -28.18 -6.94 -0.29
C THR A 375 -26.83 -6.27 -0.09
N ARG A 376 -26.81 -4.94 -0.04
CA ARG A 376 -25.59 -4.15 0.16
C ARG A 376 -24.97 -4.41 1.54
N GLU A 377 -25.78 -4.41 2.60
CA GLU A 377 -25.33 -4.78 3.96
C GLU A 377 -24.71 -6.18 4.01
N ASN A 378 -25.32 -7.16 3.35
CA ASN A 378 -24.77 -8.52 3.28
C ASN A 378 -23.44 -8.56 2.54
N ILE A 379 -23.32 -7.86 1.41
CA ILE A 379 -22.08 -7.75 0.65
C ILE A 379 -20.98 -7.12 1.52
N LEU A 380 -21.26 -5.99 2.18
CA LEU A 380 -20.31 -5.32 3.09
C LEU A 380 -19.92 -6.21 4.26
N ARG A 381 -20.89 -6.91 4.88
CA ARG A 381 -20.63 -7.82 6.00
C ARG A 381 -19.72 -8.97 5.61
N VAL A 382 -19.92 -9.56 4.43
CA VAL A 382 -19.02 -10.60 3.90
C VAL A 382 -17.60 -10.05 3.73
N GLY A 383 -17.47 -8.85 3.15
CA GLY A 383 -16.17 -8.16 3.01
C GLY A 383 -15.49 -7.91 4.36
N LEU A 384 -16.23 -7.39 5.35
CA LEU A 384 -15.73 -7.11 6.68
C LEU A 384 -15.27 -8.38 7.41
N VAL A 385 -16.04 -9.46 7.34
CA VAL A 385 -15.65 -10.76 7.92
C VAL A 385 -14.39 -11.30 7.25
N ALA A 386 -14.29 -11.22 5.93
CA ALA A 386 -13.11 -11.67 5.19
C ALA A 386 -11.84 -10.90 5.59
N ILE A 387 -11.90 -9.56 5.63
CA ILE A 387 -10.77 -8.75 6.10
C ILE A 387 -10.47 -8.98 7.58
N GLY A 388 -11.49 -9.11 8.43
CA GLY A 388 -11.33 -9.38 9.85
C GLY A 388 -10.61 -10.71 10.12
N LEU A 389 -10.97 -11.77 9.39
CA LEU A 389 -10.29 -13.07 9.47
C LEU A 389 -8.84 -12.97 9.00
N LEU A 390 -8.59 -12.25 7.90
CA LEU A 390 -7.23 -12.00 7.42
C LEU A 390 -6.41 -11.23 8.47
N PHE A 391 -6.98 -10.17 9.06
CA PHE A 391 -6.34 -9.36 10.10
C PHE A 391 -5.96 -10.20 11.32
N VAL A 392 -6.89 -11.01 11.84
CA VAL A 392 -6.63 -11.91 12.97
C VAL A 392 -5.51 -12.90 12.62
N THR A 393 -5.55 -13.48 11.42
CA THR A 393 -4.52 -14.43 10.97
C THR A 393 -3.14 -13.77 10.90
N VAL A 394 -3.05 -12.59 10.32
CA VAL A 394 -1.80 -11.85 10.16
C VAL A 394 -1.27 -11.35 11.52
N MET A 395 -2.15 -10.90 12.41
CA MET A 395 -1.80 -10.53 13.78
C MET A 395 -1.29 -11.75 14.57
N TRP A 396 -1.92 -12.91 14.43
CA TRP A 396 -1.45 -14.16 15.01
C TRP A 396 -0.04 -14.52 14.51
N ASN A 397 0.22 -14.38 13.21
CA ASN A 397 1.54 -14.62 12.64
C ASN A 397 2.60 -13.68 13.23
N ASP A 398 2.28 -12.40 13.42
CA ASP A 398 3.15 -11.42 14.06
C ASP A 398 3.44 -11.76 15.53
N LEU A 399 2.42 -12.12 16.31
CA LEU A 399 2.58 -12.54 17.71
C LEU A 399 3.41 -13.82 17.83
N ALA A 400 3.17 -14.80 16.96
CA ALA A 400 3.94 -16.03 16.93
C ALA A 400 5.42 -15.79 16.56
N ARG A 401 5.70 -14.84 15.65
CA ARG A 401 7.06 -14.40 15.35
C ARG A 401 7.71 -13.73 16.57
N LEU A 402 7.02 -12.77 17.18
CA LEU A 402 7.49 -12.06 18.37
C LEU A 402 7.81 -13.02 19.52
N ALA A 403 6.93 -13.99 19.80
CA ALA A 403 7.14 -14.98 20.84
C ALA A 403 8.39 -15.83 20.59
N ARG A 404 8.62 -16.26 19.34
CA ARG A 404 9.85 -16.99 18.98
C ARG A 404 11.11 -16.15 19.13
N ASP A 405 11.05 -14.86 18.83
CA ASP A 405 12.18 -13.94 19.00
C ASP A 405 12.51 -13.71 20.47
N LEU A 406 11.52 -13.71 21.37
CA LEU A 406 11.70 -13.52 22.82
C LEU A 406 12.21 -14.78 23.53
N LEU A 407 11.99 -15.96 22.96
CA LEU A 407 12.43 -17.25 23.50
C LEU A 407 13.83 -17.67 23.03
N ARG A 408 14.47 -16.86 22.18
CA ARG A 408 15.87 -17.01 21.75
C ARG A 408 16.75 -16.02 22.49
#